data_AF-A0A8J6AH44-F1
#
_entry.id   AF-A0A8J6AH44-F1
#
_cell.length_a   1.000
_cell.length_b   1.000
_cell.length_c   1.000
_cell.angle_alpha   90.00
_cell.angle_beta   90.00
_cell.angle_gamma   90.00
#
_symmetry.space_group_name_H-M   'P 1'
#
loop_
_entity.id
_entity.type
_entity.pdbx_description
1 polymer ?
#
loop_
_entity_poly.entity_id
_entity_poly.type
_entity_poly.pdbx_seq_one_letter_code
_entity_poly.pdbx_strand_id
1 'polypeptide(L)'
;MGAHLGRRYLSDGSGEPDPLRMPTFPPDYGFPERKEREMIATQQEMNDAQLALQQRDYCAHYLIRLLKCKRDSFPNFLACKHEQHDWDYCEHLDYVKRMKEFERERRLLQRKQRREQKEANLARGQGSGEVAPEVAL
;
A
#
# COMPACT_ATOMS: atom_id res chain seq x y z
N MET A 1 -0.19 -8.49 -13.93
CA MET A 1 -0.88 -7.95 -12.73
C MET A 1 -2.30 -7.52 -13.11
N GLY A 2 -3.33 -8.28 -12.75
CA GLY A 2 -4.71 -7.96 -13.21
C GLY A 2 -5.81 -8.86 -12.67
N ALA A 3 -5.46 -10.02 -12.08
CA ALA A 3 -6.43 -10.94 -11.47
C ALA A 3 -7.30 -10.30 -10.37
N HIS A 4 -6.84 -9.22 -9.73
CA HIS A 4 -7.64 -8.48 -8.75
C HIS A 4 -8.89 -7.83 -9.37
N LEU A 5 -8.85 -7.44 -10.64
CA LEU A 5 -10.01 -6.91 -11.35
C LEU A 5 -11.06 -7.99 -11.59
N GLY A 6 -10.63 -9.19 -12.02
CA GLY A 6 -11.52 -10.34 -12.15
C GLY A 6 -12.19 -10.69 -10.82
N ARG A 7 -11.43 -10.71 -9.72
CA ARG A 7 -12.01 -10.92 -8.38
C ARG A 7 -12.99 -9.81 -8.01
N ARG A 8 -12.64 -8.54 -8.22
CA ARG A 8 -13.51 -7.43 -7.80
C ARG A 8 -14.82 -7.37 -8.60
N TYR A 9 -14.76 -7.56 -9.91
CA TYR A 9 -15.91 -7.35 -10.79
C TYR A 9 -16.71 -8.62 -11.10
N LEU A 10 -16.08 -9.80 -11.09
CA LEU A 10 -16.78 -11.06 -11.40
C LEU A 10 -17.26 -11.82 -10.15
N SER A 11 -16.65 -11.57 -8.98
CA SER A 11 -17.09 -12.17 -7.71
C SER A 11 -17.79 -11.14 -6.82
N ASP A 12 -18.22 -11.54 -5.62
CA ASP A 12 -19.00 -10.74 -4.67
C ASP A 12 -18.36 -9.39 -4.27
N GLY A 13 -17.08 -9.16 -4.61
CA GLY A 13 -16.38 -7.86 -4.52
C GLY A 13 -16.09 -7.37 -3.09
N SER A 14 -16.84 -7.87 -2.11
CA SER A 14 -16.82 -7.49 -0.70
C SER A 14 -15.45 -7.66 -0.04
N GLY A 15 -14.64 -8.61 -0.54
CA GLY A 15 -13.32 -8.93 0.00
C GLY A 15 -12.16 -8.17 -0.68
N GLU A 16 -12.45 -7.39 -1.72
CA GLU A 16 -11.45 -6.60 -2.44
C GLU A 16 -11.58 -5.12 -2.03
N PRO A 17 -10.46 -4.44 -1.71
CA PRO A 17 -10.49 -3.06 -1.25
C PRO A 17 -10.75 -2.07 -2.41
N ASP A 18 -11.46 -0.96 -2.13
CA ASP A 18 -11.78 0.09 -3.11
C ASP A 18 -10.67 1.17 -3.22
N PRO A 19 -9.97 1.33 -4.37
CA PRO A 19 -8.81 2.22 -4.52
C PRO A 19 -9.05 3.69 -4.16
N LEU A 20 -10.29 4.18 -4.30
CA LEU A 20 -10.63 5.57 -4.01
C LEU A 20 -10.89 5.82 -2.52
N ARG A 21 -11.20 4.77 -1.75
CA ARG A 21 -11.64 4.85 -0.35
C ARG A 21 -10.74 4.05 0.60
N MET A 22 -9.47 3.87 0.24
CA MET A 22 -8.44 3.31 1.12
C MET A 22 -7.74 4.41 1.92
N PRO A 23 -7.28 4.14 3.16
CA PRO A 23 -7.46 2.93 3.98
C PRO A 23 -8.75 2.96 4.80
N THR A 24 -9.41 1.81 5.00
CA THR A 24 -10.61 1.72 5.85
C THR A 24 -10.25 1.42 7.30
N PHE A 25 -9.17 0.67 7.52
CA PHE A 25 -8.74 0.27 8.85
C PHE A 25 -7.72 1.25 9.44
N PRO A 26 -7.70 1.42 10.78
CA PRO A 26 -6.69 2.23 11.45
C PRO A 26 -5.27 1.78 11.10
N PRO A 27 -4.31 2.71 10.98
CA PRO A 27 -2.91 2.39 10.66
C PRO A 27 -2.23 1.52 11.72
N ASP A 28 -2.67 1.61 12.98
CA ASP A 28 -2.07 0.92 14.13
C ASP A 28 -2.62 -0.50 14.33
N TYR A 29 -3.72 -0.85 13.66
CA TYR A 29 -4.34 -2.16 13.81
C TYR A 29 -3.40 -3.27 13.32
N GLY A 30 -2.90 -4.09 14.26
CA GLY A 30 -2.00 -5.20 14.00
C GLY A 30 -0.50 -4.86 14.07
N PHE A 31 -0.14 -3.63 14.43
CA PHE A 31 1.26 -3.24 14.66
C PHE A 31 1.45 -2.82 16.12
N PRO A 32 2.39 -3.43 16.87
CA PRO A 32 2.66 -3.02 18.24
C PRO A 32 3.30 -1.63 18.31
N GLU A 33 4.21 -1.30 17.39
CA GLU A 33 4.80 0.03 17.23
C GLU A 33 5.08 0.30 15.75
N ARG A 34 4.33 1.24 15.14
CA ARG A 34 4.51 1.63 13.74
C ARG A 34 5.37 2.89 13.67
N LYS A 35 6.53 2.80 13.02
CA LYS A 35 7.37 3.97 12.76
C LYS A 35 6.83 4.79 11.61
N GLU A 36 6.86 6.10 11.75
CA GLU A 36 6.51 7.04 10.69
C GLU A 36 7.60 7.09 9.61
N ARG A 37 7.23 7.60 8.43
CA ARG A 37 8.17 7.74 7.33
C ARG A 37 8.95 9.02 7.51
N GLU A 38 10.27 8.91 7.47
CA GLU A 38 11.16 10.06 7.59
C GLU A 38 11.23 10.83 6.27
N MET A 39 10.95 12.13 6.32
CA MET A 39 11.18 13.06 5.22
C MET A 39 12.59 13.63 5.35
N ILE A 40 13.46 13.28 4.42
CA ILE A 40 14.87 13.73 4.43
C ILE A 40 15.01 15.14 3.84
N ALA A 41 14.29 15.43 2.75
CA ALA A 41 14.32 16.74 2.11
C ALA A 41 13.48 17.75 2.90
N THR A 42 14.02 18.93 3.14
CA THR A 42 13.26 20.02 3.76
C THR A 42 12.27 20.63 2.77
N GLN A 43 11.19 21.23 3.28
CA GLN A 43 10.19 21.87 2.43
C GLN A 43 10.75 23.09 1.68
N GLN A 44 11.70 23.81 2.28
CA GLN A 44 12.37 24.95 1.67
C GLN A 44 13.23 24.51 0.48
N GLU A 45 14.06 23.47 0.65
CA GLU A 45 14.88 22.91 -0.44
C GLU A 45 14.04 22.46 -1.65
N MET A 46 12.87 21.85 -1.42
CA MET A 46 11.97 21.45 -2.51
C MET A 46 11.34 22.64 -3.25
N ASN A 47 11.08 23.73 -2.53
CA ASN A 47 10.55 24.96 -3.13
C ASN A 47 11.64 25.69 -3.94
N ASP A 48 12.85 25.78 -3.40
CA ASP A 48 13.99 26.41 -4.07
C ASP A 48 14.39 25.66 -5.34
N ALA A 49 14.30 24.33 -5.33
CA ALA A 49 14.48 23.48 -6.50
C ALA A 49 13.30 23.52 -7.50
N GLN A 50 12.22 24.25 -7.17
CA GLN A 50 11.00 24.39 -7.99
C GLN A 50 10.42 23.06 -8.49
N LEU A 51 10.39 22.05 -7.61
CA LEU A 51 9.85 20.74 -7.97
C LEU A 51 8.34 20.80 -8.20
N ALA A 52 7.85 20.03 -9.17
CA ALA A 52 6.42 19.84 -9.42
C ALA A 52 5.75 19.17 -8.20
N LEU A 53 4.47 19.48 -7.96
CA LEU A 53 3.74 18.96 -6.78
C LEU A 53 3.73 17.43 -6.70
N GLN A 54 3.66 16.76 -7.85
CA GLN A 54 3.67 15.28 -7.94
C GLN A 54 5.03 14.66 -7.59
N GLN A 55 6.13 15.43 -7.66
CA GLN A 55 7.49 14.95 -7.41
C GLN A 55 7.95 15.24 -5.96
N ARG A 56 7.11 15.91 -5.16
CA ARG A 56 7.38 16.26 -3.76
C ARG A 56 7.05 15.11 -2.81
N ASP A 57 7.54 13.93 -3.15
CA ASP A 57 7.36 12.71 -2.38
C ASP A 57 8.51 12.51 -1.37
N TYR A 58 8.42 11.46 -0.54
CA TYR A 58 9.50 11.05 0.38
C TYR A 58 10.84 10.81 -0.32
N CYS A 59 10.80 10.53 -1.63
CA CYS A 59 11.97 10.28 -2.47
C CYS A 59 12.63 11.54 -3.07
N ALA A 60 12.08 12.74 -2.83
CA ALA A 60 12.50 13.98 -3.50
C ALA A 60 13.99 14.35 -3.33
N HIS A 61 14.64 13.88 -2.28
CA HIS A 61 16.06 14.11 -2.02
C HIS A 61 16.98 13.55 -3.12
N TYR A 62 16.65 12.39 -3.70
CA TYR A 62 17.40 11.85 -4.85
C TYR A 62 17.18 12.68 -6.11
N LEU A 63 15.96 13.17 -6.33
CA LEU A 63 15.63 14.01 -7.47
C LEU A 63 16.40 15.34 -7.45
N ILE A 64 16.51 15.97 -6.28
CA ILE A 64 17.33 17.19 -6.10
C ILE A 64 18.79 16.90 -6.45
N ARG A 65 19.34 15.77 -6.00
CA ARG A 65 20.73 15.35 -6.31
C ARG A 65 20.93 15.14 -7.81
N LEU A 66 19.95 14.53 -8.47
CA LEU A 66 19.96 14.28 -9.91
C LEU A 66 19.90 15.58 -10.73
N LEU A 67 19.04 16.52 -10.33
CA LEU A 67 18.97 17.84 -10.98
C LEU A 67 20.26 18.62 -10.80
N LYS A 68 20.87 18.55 -9.61
CA LYS A 68 22.18 19.13 -9.35
C LYS A 68 23.26 18.51 -10.24
N CYS A 69 23.35 17.18 -10.30
CA CYS A 69 24.31 16.49 -11.17
C CYS A 69 24.17 16.91 -12.63
N LYS A 70 22.93 16.94 -13.16
CA LYS A 70 22.66 17.36 -14.55
C LYS A 70 23.11 18.79 -14.85
N ARG A 71 22.96 19.70 -13.88
CA ARG A 71 23.40 21.09 -14.02
C ARG A 71 24.93 21.19 -14.01
N ASP A 72 25.58 20.44 -13.11
CA ASP A 72 27.02 20.52 -12.90
C ASP A 72 27.80 19.75 -13.99
N SER A 73 27.21 18.71 -14.60
CA SER A 73 27.86 17.84 -15.59
C SER A 73 27.61 18.23 -17.05
N PHE A 74 26.94 19.36 -17.33
CA PHE A 74 26.70 19.82 -18.71
C PHE A 74 28.04 20.19 -19.37
N PRO A 75 28.40 19.67 -20.58
CA PRO A 75 27.56 19.06 -21.64
C PRO A 75 27.45 17.52 -21.65
N ASN A 76 28.04 16.83 -20.68
CA ASN A 76 28.06 15.37 -20.64
C ASN A 76 26.74 14.79 -20.09
N PHE A 77 25.84 14.42 -20.99
CA PHE A 77 24.50 13.89 -20.64
C PHE A 77 24.49 12.48 -20.02
N LEU A 78 25.58 11.72 -20.18
CA LEU A 78 25.66 10.32 -19.74
C LEU A 78 26.28 10.14 -18.34
N ALA A 79 26.79 11.20 -17.72
CA ALA A 79 27.52 11.10 -16.46
C ALA A 79 26.62 10.72 -15.27
N CYS A 80 25.37 11.21 -15.24
CA CYS A 80 24.50 11.12 -14.06
C CYS A 80 23.57 9.88 -14.06
N LYS A 81 24.09 8.69 -14.38
CA LYS A 81 23.29 7.45 -14.44
C LYS A 81 23.08 6.80 -13.08
N HIS A 82 24.03 6.97 -12.16
CA HIS A 82 23.91 6.42 -10.81
C HIS A 82 22.83 7.15 -10.02
N GLU A 83 22.78 8.48 -10.09
CA GLU A 83 21.75 9.28 -9.43
C GLU A 83 20.36 9.03 -10.02
N GLN A 84 20.27 8.72 -11.32
CA GLN A 84 19.03 8.28 -11.97
C GLN A 84 18.53 6.97 -11.37
N HIS A 85 19.41 5.98 -11.33
CA HIS A 85 19.08 4.67 -10.77
C HIS A 85 18.69 4.75 -9.28
N ASP A 86 19.37 5.58 -8.48
CA ASP A 86 19.04 5.75 -7.06
C ASP A 86 17.63 6.32 -6.85
N TRP A 87 17.25 7.30 -7.67
CA TRP A 87 15.90 7.86 -7.67
C TRP A 87 14.87 6.82 -8.10
N ASP A 88 15.08 6.15 -9.24
CA ASP A 88 14.18 5.11 -9.76
C ASP A 88 13.99 3.97 -8.76
N TYR A 89 15.08 3.55 -8.11
CA TYR A 89 15.04 2.50 -7.10
C TYR A 89 14.23 2.91 -5.87
N CYS A 90 14.38 4.16 -5.43
CA CYS A 90 13.62 4.70 -4.31
C CYS A 90 12.12 4.85 -4.66
N GLU A 91 11.76 5.27 -5.87
CA GLU A 91 10.37 5.26 -6.35
C GLU A 91 9.80 3.84 -6.39
N HIS A 92 10.59 2.86 -6.83
CA HIS A 92 10.19 1.46 -6.81
C HIS A 92 9.93 0.97 -5.38
N LEU A 93 10.77 1.33 -4.40
CA LEU A 93 10.53 0.98 -2.99
C LEU A 93 9.25 1.61 -2.46
N ASP A 94 8.91 2.82 -2.89
CA ASP A 94 7.67 3.50 -2.53
C ASP A 94 6.45 2.85 -3.17
N TYR A 95 6.57 2.41 -4.42
CA TYR A 95 5.55 1.59 -5.07
C TYR A 95 5.32 0.27 -4.33
N VAL A 96 6.39 -0.42 -3.92
CA VAL A 96 6.30 -1.66 -3.13
C VAL A 96 5.59 -1.41 -1.78
N LYS A 97 5.83 -0.28 -1.12
CA LYS A 97 5.11 0.09 0.12
C LYS A 97 3.61 0.25 -0.15
N ARG A 98 3.22 0.95 -1.21
CA ARG A 98 1.80 1.10 -1.61
C ARG A 98 1.14 -0.25 -1.93
N MET A 99 1.86 -1.18 -2.57
CA MET A 99 1.34 -2.54 -2.77
C MET A 99 1.14 -3.29 -1.45
N LYS A 100 2.05 -3.14 -0.48
CA LYS A 100 1.89 -3.74 0.85
C LYS A 100 0.68 -3.19 1.58
N GLU A 101 0.39 -1.90 1.46
CA GLU A 101 -0.82 -1.28 2.02
C GLU A 101 -2.09 -1.84 1.38
N PHE A 102 -2.11 -1.97 0.05
CA PHE A 102 -3.22 -2.57 -0.68
C PHE A 102 -3.48 -4.02 -0.26
N GLU A 103 -2.43 -4.84 -0.17
CA GLU A 103 -2.56 -6.22 0.29
C GLU A 103 -2.97 -6.33 1.76
N ARG A 104 -2.50 -5.42 2.62
CA ARG A 104 -2.91 -5.34 4.02
C ARG A 104 -4.42 -5.14 4.12
N GLU A 105 -4.96 -4.11 3.46
CA GLU A 105 -6.40 -3.83 3.46
C GLU A 105 -7.20 -5.04 2.97
N ARG A 106 -6.77 -5.67 1.87
CA ARG A 106 -7.41 -6.88 1.34
C ARG A 106 -7.45 -8.02 2.36
N ARG A 107 -6.34 -8.32 3.03
CA ARG A 107 -6.29 -9.39 4.05
C ARG A 107 -7.13 -9.04 5.27
N LEU A 108 -7.20 -7.77 5.66
CA LEU A 108 -8.03 -7.31 6.77
C LEU A 108 -9.52 -7.41 6.45
N LEU A 109 -9.95 -7.05 5.24
CA LEU A 109 -11.33 -7.25 4.78
C LEU A 109 -11.72 -8.73 4.77
N GLN A 110 -10.86 -9.59 4.22
CA GLN A 110 -11.10 -11.04 4.23
C GLN A 110 -11.18 -11.60 5.66
N ARG A 111 -10.36 -11.09 6.59
CA ARG A 111 -10.42 -11.48 8.01
C ARG A 111 -11.72 -11.01 8.66
N LYS A 112 -12.19 -9.79 8.36
CA LYS A 112 -13.45 -9.24 8.85
C LYS A 112 -14.62 -10.11 8.39
N GLN A 113 -14.68 -10.45 7.10
CA GLN A 113 -15.70 -11.35 6.56
C GLN A 113 -15.71 -12.71 7.24
N ARG A 114 -14.53 -13.32 7.42
CA ARG A 114 -14.43 -14.61 8.11
C ARG A 114 -14.90 -14.54 9.57
N ARG A 115 -14.75 -13.40 10.24
CA ARG A 115 -15.26 -13.19 11.60
C ARG A 115 -16.77 -13.04 11.60
N GLU A 116 -17.32 -12.22 10.72
CA GLU A 116 -18.77 -12.01 10.55
C GLU A 116 -19.49 -13.32 10.19
N GLN A 117 -18.91 -14.14 9.31
CA GLN A 117 -19.43 -15.47 8.98
C GLN A 117 -19.43 -16.41 10.20
N LYS A 118 -18.37 -16.40 11.01
CA LYS A 118 -18.30 -17.20 12.23
C LYS A 118 -19.33 -16.73 13.27
N GLU A 119 -19.45 -15.43 13.48
CA GLU A 119 -20.45 -14.84 14.38
C GLU A 119 -21.87 -15.16 13.92
N ALA A 120 -22.15 -15.08 12.61
CA ALA A 120 -23.43 -15.47 12.04
C ALA A 120 -23.73 -16.97 12.23
N ASN A 121 -22.74 -17.85 12.07
CA ASN A 121 -22.90 -19.28 12.28
C ASN A 121 -23.14 -19.62 13.77
N LEU A 122 -22.42 -18.95 14.67
CA LEU A 122 -22.64 -19.05 16.12
C LEU A 122 -24.03 -18.55 16.51
N ALA A 123 -24.48 -17.43 15.96
CA ALA A 123 -25.82 -16.89 16.20
C ALA A 123 -26.93 -17.80 15.64
N ARG A 124 -26.65 -18.57 14.58
CA ARG A 124 -27.55 -19.59 14.02
C ARG A 124 -27.57 -20.89 14.84
N GLY A 125 -26.78 -21.01 15.91
CA GLY A 125 -26.74 -22.20 16.76
C GLY A 125 -26.00 -23.40 16.16
N GLN A 126 -25.27 -23.22 15.05
CA GLN A 126 -24.44 -24.28 14.47
C GLN A 126 -23.08 -24.31 15.20
N GLY A 127 -23.09 -24.75 16.46
CA GLY A 127 -21.88 -25.13 17.17
C GLY A 127 -21.28 -26.38 16.52
N SER A 128 -19.97 -26.41 16.32
CA SER A 128 -19.24 -27.53 15.71
C SER A 128 -19.20 -28.79 16.61
N GLY A 129 -20.36 -29.35 16.93
CA GLY A 129 -20.51 -30.49 17.82
C GLY A 129 -21.93 -31.00 18.11
N GLU A 130 -23.01 -30.41 17.63
CA GLU A 130 -24.37 -30.97 17.83
C GLU A 130 -24.95 -31.47 16.50
N VAL A 131 -24.96 -32.79 16.34
CA VAL A 131 -25.72 -33.49 15.31
C VAL A 131 -27.21 -33.30 15.63
N ALA A 132 -27.99 -32.85 14.65
CA ALA A 132 -29.43 -32.65 14.81
C ALA A 132 -30.13 -33.97 15.23
N PRO A 133 -31.09 -33.95 16.17
CA PRO A 133 -31.74 -35.17 16.69
C PRO A 133 -32.64 -35.89 15.67
N GLU A 134 -32.87 -35.36 14.47
CA GLU A 134 -33.72 -36.01 13.45
C GLU A 134 -33.04 -37.15 12.67
N VAL A 135 -31.74 -37.42 12.88
CA VAL A 135 -31.02 -38.52 12.18
C VAL A 135 -30.76 -39.72 13.11
N ALA A 136 -31.40 -39.75 14.29
CA ALA A 136 -31.26 -40.82 15.29
C ALA A 136 -32.59 -41.54 15.56
N LEU A 137 -33.28 -41.97 14.49
CA LEU A 137 -34.27 -43.05 14.47
C LEU A 137 -34.19 -43.74 13.12
#